data_AF-A0A484CC04-F1
#
_entry.id   AF-A0A484CC04-F1
#
_cell.length_a   1.000
_cell.length_b   1.000
_cell.length_c   1.000
_cell.angle_alpha   90.00
_cell.angle_beta   90.00
_cell.angle_gamma   90.00
#
_symmetry.space_group_name_H-M   'P 1'
#
loop_
_entity.id
_entity.type
_entity.pdbx_description
1 polymer ?
#
loop_
_entity_poly.entity_id
_entity_poly.type
_entity_poly.pdbx_seq_one_letter_code
_entity_poly.pdbx_strand_id
1 'polypeptide(L)' 'MGSSTLGKAASLDALLNECIHAFDDNGELQANLIPRSLLLMHRWYITSSELAGKLLMIYPIWQKACRNYC' A
#
# COMPACT_ATOMS: atom_id res chain seq x y z
N MET A 1 3.87 -2.91 22.02
CA MET A 1 4.98 -2.43 21.19
C MET A 1 4.90 -3.15 19.86
N GLY A 2 4.37 -2.51 18.82
CA GLY A 2 4.16 -3.13 17.51
C GLY A 2 5.51 -3.45 16.86
N SER A 3 5.81 -4.75 16.71
CA SER A 3 6.95 -5.19 15.93
C SER A 3 6.65 -4.95 14.47
N SER A 4 7.24 -3.92 13.86
CA SER A 4 7.22 -3.75 12.42
C SER A 4 7.83 -5.00 11.78
N THR A 5 7.04 -5.75 11.02
CA THR A 5 7.48 -6.91 10.21
C THR A 5 8.49 -6.50 9.15
N LEU A 6 8.48 -5.23 8.76
CA LEU A 6 9.51 -4.61 7.94
C LEU A 6 10.83 -4.47 8.72
N GLY A 7 11.89 -5.06 8.18
CA GLY A 7 13.26 -4.79 8.60
C GLY A 7 13.68 -3.32 8.38
N LYS A 8 14.98 -3.01 8.58
CA LYS A 8 15.52 -1.63 8.47
C LYS A 8 15.33 -0.98 7.08
N ALA A 9 15.08 -1.78 6.05
CA ALA A 9 14.76 -1.35 4.70
C ALA A 9 13.74 -2.31 4.10
N ALA A 10 12.90 -1.81 3.19
CA ALA A 10 11.93 -2.59 2.48
C ALA A 10 11.70 -2.03 1.08
N SER A 11 11.26 -2.87 0.15
CA SER A 11 10.78 -2.41 -1.14
C SER A 11 9.46 -1.66 -0.96
N LEU A 12 9.16 -0.76 -1.90
CA LEU A 12 7.89 -0.04 -1.92
C LEU A 12 6.69 -0.99 -1.99
N ASP A 13 6.81 -2.08 -2.75
CA ASP A 13 5.72 -3.06 -2.88
C ASP A 13 5.47 -3.81 -1.57
N ALA A 14 6.51 -4.14 -0.79
CA ALA A 14 6.34 -4.74 0.53
C ALA A 14 5.68 -3.76 1.52
N LEU A 15 6.11 -2.49 1.50
CA LEU A 15 5.52 -1.43 2.33
C LEU A 15 4.04 -1.17 1.98
N LEU A 16 3.69 -1.21 0.69
CA LEU A 16 2.32 -1.09 0.22
C LEU A 16 1.44 -2.25 0.69
N ASN A 17 1.92 -3.49 0.61
CA ASN A 17 1.18 -4.64 1.10
C ASN A 17 0.92 -4.56 2.61
N GLU A 18 1.93 -4.20 3.41
CA GLU A 18 1.74 -4.00 4.86
C GLU A 18 0.82 -2.82 5.18
N CYS A 19 0.84 -1.76 4.37
CA CYS A 19 -0.13 -0.66 4.49
C CYS A 19 -1.56 -1.13 4.25
N ILE A 20 -1.79 -1.99 3.27
CA ILE A 20 -3.13 -2.53 2.98
C ILE A 20 -3.57 -3.46 4.11
N HIS A 21 -2.68 -4.34 4.59
CA HIS A 21 -2.95 -5.24 5.71
C HIS A 21 -3.08 -4.56 7.07
N ALA A 22 -2.77 -3.27 7.18
CA ALA A 22 -3.01 -2.50 8.39
C ALA A 22 -4.51 -2.22 8.64
N PHE A 23 -5.33 -2.30 7.59
CA PHE A 23 -6.79 -2.18 7.66
C PHE A 23 -7.40 -3.57 7.76
N ASP A 24 -8.38 -3.74 8.64
CA ASP A 24 -9.15 -4.98 8.73
C ASP A 24 -10.29 -5.04 7.70
N ASP A 25 -11.03 -6.14 7.69
CA ASP A 25 -12.15 -6.36 6.77
C ASP A 25 -13.32 -5.38 6.97
N ASN A 26 -13.39 -4.71 8.12
CA ASN A 26 -14.38 -3.66 8.41
C ASN A 26 -13.86 -2.26 8.02
N GLY A 27 -12.60 -2.15 7.59
CA GLY A 27 -11.93 -0.90 7.28
C GLY A 27 -11.34 -0.19 8.49
N GLU A 28 -11.32 -0.84 9.67
CA GLU A 28 -10.75 -0.25 10.87
C GLU A 28 -9.22 -0.33 10.81
N LEU A 29 -8.58 0.80 11.08
CA LEU A 29 -7.13 0.89 11.14
C LEU A 29 -6.68 0.42 12.53
N GLN A 30 -5.99 -0.71 12.57
CA GLN A 30 -5.29 -1.15 13.79
C GLN A 30 -4.24 -0.11 14.20
N ALA A 31 -3.69 -0.17 15.42
CA ALA A 31 -2.71 0.80 15.94
C ALA A 31 -1.34 0.75 15.21
N ASN A 32 -1.35 0.97 13.89
CA ASN A 32 -0.27 0.85 12.94
C ASN A 32 -0.03 2.22 12.30
N LEU A 33 1.23 2.66 12.33
CA LEU A 33 1.63 3.96 11.79
C LEU A 33 1.99 3.90 10.31
N ILE A 34 2.11 2.70 9.72
CA ILE A 34 2.56 2.52 8.34
C ILE A 34 1.71 3.30 7.34
N PRO A 35 0.35 3.22 7.34
CA PRO A 35 -0.44 3.96 6.36
C PRO A 35 -0.21 5.46 6.43
N ARG A 36 -0.13 6.01 7.65
CA ARG A 36 0.18 7.42 7.87
C ARG A 36 1.57 7.80 7.36
N SER A 37 2.59 7.02 7.72
CA SER A 37 3.97 7.27 7.34
C SER A 37 4.19 7.14 5.82
N LEU A 38 3.62 6.11 5.18
CA LEU A 38 3.66 5.92 3.73
C LEU A 38 3.01 7.10 3.01
N LEU A 39 1.75 7.42 3.35
CA LEU A 39 1.02 8.50 2.68
C LEU A 39 1.67 9.87 2.90
N LEU A 40 2.31 10.11 4.05
CA LEU A 40 3.02 11.36 4.31
C LEU A 40 4.37 11.44 3.56
N MET A 41 5.14 10.35 3.55
CA MET A 41 6.52 10.35 3.08
C MET A 41 6.71 9.85 1.64
N HIS A 42 5.66 9.36 0.96
CA HIS A 42 5.78 8.74 -0.37
C HIS A 42 6.52 9.60 -1.39
N ARG A 43 6.36 10.93 -1.32
CA ARG A 43 7.00 11.89 -2.24
C ARG A 43 8.53 11.85 -2.22
N TRP A 44 9.14 11.25 -1.21
CA TRP A 44 10.60 11.11 -1.11
C TRP A 44 11.15 10.04 -2.06
N TYR A 45 10.33 9.09 -2.50
CA TYR A 45 10.77 7.96 -3.33
C TYR A 45 9.86 7.65 -4.53
N ILE A 46 8.64 8.19 -4.58
CA ILE A 46 7.71 7.99 -5.70
C ILE A 46 6.76 9.17 -5.86
N THR A 47 6.30 9.46 -7.08
CA THR A 47 5.24 10.45 -7.29
C THR A 47 3.88 9.92 -6.83
N SER A 48 2.97 10.83 -6.47
CA SER A 48 1.62 10.46 -6.05
C SER A 48 0.83 9.75 -7.15
N SER A 49 1.06 10.10 -8.42
CA SER A 49 0.45 9.45 -9.59
C SER A 49 0.92 8.01 -9.76
N GLU A 50 2.22 7.74 -9.59
CA GLU A 50 2.74 6.37 -9.69
C GLU A 50 2.31 5.52 -8.47
N LEU A 51 2.26 6.10 -7.27
CA LEU A 51 1.73 5.43 -6.08
C LEU A 51 0.26 5.04 -6.29
N ALA A 52 -0.57 5.97 -6.77
CA ALA A 52 -1.97 5.70 -7.08
C ALA A 52 -2.09 4.61 -8.17
N GLY A 53 -1.25 4.66 -9.21
CA GLY A 53 -1.17 3.62 -10.23
C GLY A 53 -0.86 2.24 -9.67
N LYS A 54 0.09 2.13 -8.72
CA LYS A 54 0.39 0.87 -8.04
C LYS A 54 -0.80 0.34 -7.24
N LEU A 55 -1.46 1.20 -6.45
CA LEU A 55 -2.69 0.83 -5.71
C LEU A 55 -3.79 0.35 -6.66
N LEU A 56 -3.92 1.01 -7.82
CA LEU A 56 -4.85 0.67 -8.87
C LEU A 56 -4.62 -0.75 -9.39
N MET A 57 -3.37 -1.11 -9.67
CA MET A 57 -3.00 -2.44 -10.17
C MET A 57 -3.27 -3.56 -9.15
N ILE A 58 -3.22 -3.27 -7.85
CA ILE A 58 -3.55 -4.22 -6.79
C ILE A 58 -5.06 -4.46 -6.70
N TYR A 59 -5.87 -3.44 -7.02
CA TYR A 59 -7.31 -3.51 -6.81
C TYR A 59 -7.98 -4.55 -7.77
N PRO A 60 -8.78 -5.50 -7.26
CA PRO A 60 -9.28 -6.63 -8.04
C PRO A 60 -10.10 -6.24 -9.29
N ILE A 61 -10.82 -5.12 -9.24
CA ILE A 61 -11.64 -4.63 -10.35
C ILE A 61 -10.76 -4.21 -11.53
N TRP A 62 -9.61 -3.61 -11.26
CA TRP A 62 -8.66 -3.21 -12.31
C TRP A 62 -7.98 -4.40 -12.96
N GLN A 63 -7.66 -5.44 -12.19
CA GLN A 63 -7.10 -6.67 -12.74
C GLN A 63 -8.08 -7.40 -13.67
N LYS A 64 -9.39 -7.31 -13.38
CA LYS A 64 -10.45 -7.81 -14.27
C LYS A 64 -10.62 -6.92 -15.49
N ALA A 65 -10.63 -5.60 -15.34
CA ALA A 65 -10.74 -4.67 -16.45
C ALA A 65 -9.58 -4.84 -17.45
N CYS A 66 -8.32 -4.79 -17.01
CA CYS A 66 -7.17 -4.98 -17.91
C CYS A 66 -7.20 -6.33 -18.65
N ARG A 67 -7.70 -7.41 -18.04
CA ARG A 67 -7.85 -8.71 -18.72
C ARG A 67 -8.91 -8.74 -19.81
N ASN A 68 -9.92 -7.87 -19.75
CA ASN A 68 -10.98 -7.79 -20.77
C ASN A 68 -10.67 -6.77 -21.88
N TYR A 69 -9.62 -5.95 -21.71
CA TYR A 69 -9.21 -4.93 -22.67
C TYR A 69 -7.81 -5.20 -23.29
N CYS A 70 -7.24 -6.40 -23.08
CA CYS A 70 -6.05 -6.92 -23.75
C CYS A 70 -6.40 -8.14 -24.60
#